data_AF-A0A832TUQ9-F1
#
_entry.id   AF-A0A832TUQ9-F1
#
_cell.length_a   1.000
_cell.length_b   1.000
_cell.length_c   1.000
_cell.angle_alpha   90.00
_cell.angle_beta   90.00
_cell.angle_gamma   90.00
#
_symmetry.space_group_name_H-M   'P 1'
#
loop_
_entity.id
_entity.type
_entity.pdbx_description
1 polymer ?
#
loop_
_entity_poly.entity_id
_entity_poly.type
_entity_poly.pdbx_seq_one_letter_code
_entity_poly.pdbx_strand_id
1 'polypeptide(L)'
;MRGEFREDLTKLINSPNLKIRILDEKIKPPAIFITDDLMLIGFTTEEGLWDDRELISQDEKALNWAQELFVCYRNMSMPLTEI
;
A
#
# COMPACT_ATOMS: atom_id res chain seq x y z
N MET A 1 13.46 21.46 -2.31
CA MET A 1 12.93 20.16 -1.82
C MET A 1 11.47 20.19 -1.39
N ARG A 2 11.02 20.84 -0.29
CA ARG A 2 9.58 20.76 0.13
C ARG A 2 8.56 21.31 -0.89
N GLY A 3 8.93 22.30 -1.70
CA GLY A 3 8.04 22.88 -2.72
C GLY A 3 7.98 22.11 -4.04
N GLU A 4 9.05 21.39 -4.40
CA GLU A 4 9.21 20.78 -5.73
C GLU A 4 8.28 19.59 -5.95
N PHE A 5 7.93 18.86 -4.90
CA PHE A 5 7.07 17.68 -5.00
C PHE A 5 5.57 17.99 -4.87
N ARG A 6 5.20 19.21 -4.49
CA ARG A 6 3.79 19.56 -4.25
C ARG A 6 2.99 19.53 -5.54
N GLU A 7 3.55 20.05 -6.62
CA GLU A 7 2.89 20.04 -7.93
C GLU A 7 2.69 18.62 -8.45
N ASP A 8 3.70 17.76 -8.33
CA ASP A 8 3.61 16.38 -8.80
C ASP A 8 2.65 15.54 -7.96
N LEU A 9 2.68 15.69 -6.63
CA LEU A 9 1.70 15.03 -5.76
C LEU A 9 0.27 15.55 -6.03
N THR A 10 0.11 16.84 -6.35
CA THR A 10 -1.20 17.41 -6.75
C THR A 10 -1.69 16.77 -8.05
N LYS A 11 -0.82 16.58 -9.05
CA LYS A 11 -1.17 15.86 -10.29
C LYS A 11 -1.60 14.42 -10.00
N LEU A 12 -0.90 13.73 -9.10
CA LEU A 12 -1.20 12.35 -8.72
C LEU A 12 -2.54 12.23 -7.99
N ILE A 13 -2.83 13.10 -7.02
CA ILE A 13 -4.11 13.11 -6.27
C ILE A 13 -5.30 13.34 -7.22
N ASN A 14 -5.13 14.18 -8.25
CA ASN A 14 -6.18 14.50 -9.21
C ASN A 14 -6.29 13.49 -10.38
N SER A 15 -5.46 12.45 -10.43
CA SER A 15 -5.52 11.45 -11.50
C SER A 15 -6.72 10.52 -11.30
N PRO A 16 -7.59 10.32 -12.31
CA PRO A 16 -8.79 9.48 -12.16
C PRO A 16 -8.47 7.99 -11.94
N ASN A 17 -7.26 7.55 -12.31
CA ASN A 17 -6.83 6.15 -12.24
C ASN A 17 -5.99 5.84 -10.99
N LEU A 18 -5.78 6.82 -10.11
CA LEU A 18 -4.98 6.66 -8.90
C LEU A 18 -5.79 7.08 -7.67
N LYS A 19 -5.74 6.26 -6.62
CA LYS A 19 -6.34 6.58 -5.32
C LYS A 19 -5.25 6.50 -4.27
N ILE A 20 -4.85 7.65 -3.74
CA ILE A 20 -3.90 7.73 -2.62
C ILE A 20 -4.69 7.79 -1.32
N ARG A 21 -4.25 7.02 -0.33
CA ARG A 21 -4.86 6.97 1.00
C ARG A 21 -3.79 7.01 2.07
N ILE A 22 -4.14 7.58 3.22
CA ILE A 22 -3.27 7.71 4.38
C ILE A 22 -3.80 6.80 5.49
N LEU A 23 -2.90 6.00 6.07
CA LEU A 23 -3.18 5.12 7.19
C LEU A 23 -2.46 5.66 8.45
N ASP A 24 -3.05 5.47 9.62
CA ASP A 24 -2.44 5.87 10.90
C ASP A 24 -1.11 5.13 11.12
N GLU A 25 -0.08 5.87 11.53
CA GLU A 25 1.29 5.36 11.76
C GLU A 25 1.36 4.24 12.82
N LYS A 26 0.38 4.16 13.72
CA LYS A 26 0.28 3.10 14.73
C LYS A 26 -0.02 1.75 14.09
N ILE A 27 -0.64 1.76 12.91
CA ILE A 27 -0.89 0.57 12.10
C ILE A 27 0.36 0.35 11.26
N LYS A 28 1.04 -0.77 11.48
CA LYS A 28 2.23 -1.17 10.73
C LYS A 28 1.84 -2.27 9.73
N PRO A 29 1.26 -1.94 8.57
CA PRO A 29 0.95 -2.94 7.56
C PRO A 29 2.25 -3.47 6.95
N PRO A 30 2.27 -4.72 6.46
CA PRO A 30 3.30 -5.14 5.53
C PRO A 30 3.23 -4.31 4.25
N ALA A 31 4.32 -4.24 3.46
CA ALA A 31 4.19 -3.75 2.10
C ALA A 31 3.49 -4.81 1.26
N ILE A 32 2.45 -4.42 0.54
CA ILE A 32 1.60 -5.31 -0.23
C ILE A 32 1.59 -4.81 -1.68
N PHE A 33 1.94 -5.69 -2.62
CA PHE A 33 1.79 -5.49 -4.04
C PHE A 33 0.89 -6.59 -4.60
N ILE A 34 -0.21 -6.20 -5.21
CA ILE A 34 -1.21 -7.11 -5.77
C ILE A 34 -1.53 -6.66 -7.19
N THR A 35 -1.51 -7.61 -8.11
CA THR A 35 -2.01 -7.48 -9.47
C THR A 35 -3.10 -8.54 -9.70
N ASP A 36 -3.56 -8.68 -10.94
CA ASP A 36 -4.60 -9.66 -11.29
C ASP A 36 -4.13 -11.11 -11.07
N ASP A 37 -2.84 -11.40 -11.19
CA ASP A 37 -2.27 -12.76 -11.16
C ASP A 37 -1.06 -12.93 -10.21
N LEU A 38 -0.64 -11.87 -9.52
CA LEU A 38 0.51 -11.89 -8.62
C LEU A 38 0.24 -11.18 -7.30
N MET A 39 0.61 -11.85 -6.21
CA MET A 39 0.75 -11.30 -4.87
C MET A 39 2.23 -11.25 -4.49
N LEU A 40 2.67 -10.12 -3.95
CA LEU A 40 3.95 -9.95 -3.27
C LEU A 40 3.73 -9.22 -1.92
N ILE A 41 4.29 -9.76 -0.84
CA ILE A 41 4.19 -9.18 0.50
C ILE A 41 5.56 -9.17 1.17
N GLY A 42 5.99 -8.00 1.63
CA GLY A 42 7.18 -7.82 2.46
C GLY A 42 6.80 -7.43 3.88
N PHE A 43 7.47 -8.00 4.87
CA PHE A 43 7.20 -7.75 6.28
C PHE A 43 8.34 -6.96 6.93
N THR A 44 8.03 -6.28 8.02
CA THR A 44 9.07 -5.77 8.92
C THR A 44 9.38 -6.80 9.99
N THR A 45 10.62 -6.81 10.49
CA THR A 45 11.00 -7.56 11.69
C THR A 45 10.24 -7.03 12.92
N GLU A 46 10.32 -7.74 14.05
CA GLU A 46 9.70 -7.30 15.31
C GLU A 46 10.25 -5.94 15.77
N GLU A 47 11.51 -5.65 15.45
CA GLU A 47 12.18 -4.36 15.71
C GLU A 47 11.73 -3.25 14.73
N GLY A 48 10.89 -3.58 13.75
CA GLY A 48 10.38 -2.66 12.73
C GLY A 48 11.35 -2.38 11.59
N LEU A 49 12.42 -3.17 11.46
CA LEU A 49 13.34 -3.07 10.33
C LEU A 49 12.72 -3.76 9.11
N TRP A 50 12.99 -3.23 7.92
CA TRP A 50 12.55 -3.89 6.69
C TRP A 50 13.30 -5.22 6.56
N ASP A 51 12.55 -6.31 6.40
CA ASP A 51 13.10 -7.62 6.11
C ASP A 51 13.19 -7.78 4.59
N ASP A 52 14.37 -8.17 4.09
CA ASP A 52 14.59 -8.37 2.65
C ASP A 52 13.87 -9.63 2.12
N ARG A 53 13.15 -10.36 2.99
CA ARG A 53 12.36 -11.52 2.62
C ARG A 53 10.95 -11.11 2.19
N GLU A 54 10.61 -11.51 0.96
CA GLU A 54 9.29 -11.28 0.38
C GLU A 54 8.58 -12.62 0.13
N LEU A 55 7.27 -12.66 0.41
CA LEU A 55 6.40 -13.75 -0.01
C LEU A 55 5.83 -13.44 -1.39
N ILE A 56 6.05 -14.32 -2.35
CA ILE A 56 5.52 -14.20 -3.71
C ILE A 56 4.63 -15.41 -4.03
N SER A 57 3.45 -15.16 -4.61
CA SER A 57 2.54 -16.23 -5.00
C SER A 57 1.67 -15.83 -6.19
N GLN A 58 1.33 -16.83 -7.01
CA GLN A 58 0.34 -16.77 -8.09
C GLN A 58 -0.87 -17.68 -7.81
N ASP A 59 -0.92 -18.30 -6.61
CA ASP A 59 -2.05 -19.14 -6.21
C ASP A 59 -3.30 -18.29 -5.97
N GLU A 60 -4.44 -18.74 -6.51
CA GLU A 60 -5.71 -18.01 -6.44
C GLU A 60 -6.17 -17.76 -5.00
N LYS A 61 -5.94 -18.70 -4.07
CA LYS A 61 -6.34 -18.51 -2.67
C LYS A 61 -5.44 -17.50 -1.97
N ALA A 62 -4.14 -17.51 -2.29
CA ALA A 62 -3.21 -16.50 -1.78
C ALA A 62 -3.57 -15.10 -2.29
N LEU A 63 -3.92 -14.98 -3.59
CA LEU A 63 -4.39 -13.73 -4.19
C LEU A 63 -5.65 -13.20 -3.50
N ASN A 64 -6.67 -14.05 -3.34
CA ASN A 64 -7.92 -13.67 -2.69
C ASN A 64 -7.69 -13.20 -1.24
N TRP A 65 -6.86 -13.94 -0.48
CA TRP A 65 -6.51 -13.55 0.88
C TRP A 65 -5.77 -12.20 0.93
N ALA A 66 -4.84 -11.94 0.01
CA ALA A 66 -4.13 -10.66 -0.04
C ALA A 66 -5.05 -9.50 -0.40
N GLN A 67 -6.02 -9.71 -1.30
CA GLN A 67 -7.03 -8.71 -1.65
C GLN A 67 -7.91 -8.38 -0.44
N GLU A 68 -8.33 -9.38 0.35
CA GLU A 68 -9.07 -9.16 1.60
C GLU A 68 -8.24 -8.35 2.61
N LEU A 69 -6.96 -8.68 2.75
CA LEU A 69 -6.03 -7.95 3.61
C LEU A 69 -5.87 -6.48 3.16
N PHE A 70 -5.71 -6.24 1.87
CA PHE A 70 -5.67 -4.88 1.31
C PHE A 70 -6.97 -4.12 1.59
N VAL A 71 -8.13 -4.75 1.41
CA VAL A 71 -9.44 -4.12 1.69
C VAL A 71 -9.55 -3.75 3.16
N CYS A 72 -9.05 -4.58 4.09
CA CYS A 72 -9.01 -4.27 5.52
C CYS A 72 -8.26 -2.95 5.79
N TYR A 73 -7.02 -2.81 5.31
CA TYR A 73 -6.24 -1.58 5.46
C TYR A 73 -6.83 -0.39 4.70
N ARG A 74 -7.44 -0.64 3.54
CA ARG A 74 -8.15 0.41 2.78
C ARG A 74 -9.31 1.00 3.57
N ASN A 75 -10.05 0.17 4.31
CA ASN A 75 -11.18 0.61 5.13
C ASN A 75 -10.74 1.36 6.39
N MET A 76 -9.52 1.11 6.87
CA MET A 76 -8.90 1.84 7.99
C MET A 76 -8.21 3.15 7.57
N SER A 77 -7.96 3.34 6.28
CA SER A 77 -7.29 4.55 5.75
C SER A 77 -8.27 5.62 5.31
N MET A 78 -7.80 6.86 5.23
CA MET A 78 -8.53 8.02 4.73
C MET A 78 -8.03 8.42 3.34
N PRO A 79 -8.89 8.85 2.40
CA PRO A 79 -8.43 9.36 1.12
C PRO A 79 -7.55 10.61 1.30
N LEU A 80 -6.46 10.73 0.55
CA LEU A 80 -5.70 11.97 0.46
C LEU A 80 -6.35 12.87 -0.59
N THR A 81 -7.02 13.94 -0.17
CA THR A 81 -7.75 14.86 -1.07
C THR A 81 -7.02 16.16 -1.34
N GLU A 82 -6.07 16.56 -0.49
CA GLU A 82 -5.33 17.82 -0.60
C GLU A 82 -3.96 17.75 0.10
N ILE A 83 -3.07 18.69 -0.22
CA ILE A 83 -1.69 18.83 0.31
C ILE A 83 -1.48 20.22 0.91
#